data_AF-W4GAJ6-F1
#
_entry.id   AF-W4GAJ6-F1
#
_cell.length_a   1.000
_cell.length_b   1.000
_cell.length_c   1.000
_cell.angle_alpha   90.00
_cell.angle_beta   90.00
_cell.angle_gamma   90.00
#
_symmetry.space_group_name_H-M   'P 1'
#
loop_
_entity.id
_entity.type
_entity.pdbx_description
1 polymer ?
#
loop_
_entity_poly.entity_id
_entity_poly.type
_entity_poly.pdbx_seq_one_letter_code
_entity_poly.pdbx_strand_id
1 'polypeptide(L)'
;MTAEPPRSRSKTGKRKVISLRFKVKVIQAYEAALGPAKTFYAIGKAFGVQTGQVSRWVKDNTLIASRATVNPSACTVNPGRAVTKPDVEAAVLDYFQTLQDDDIVISTYMLIVYALSIDPSFHGGESGALTRWVTKSFRPPRRHHARLRRCNGKVVALRERFEPFDHHRQKGCPYCVGA
;
A
#
# COMPACT_ATOMS: atom_id res chain seq x y z
N MET A 1 -1.64 32.55 20.35
CA MET A 1 -1.43 32.05 18.97
C MET A 1 -0.53 30.82 19.05
N THR A 2 -1.11 29.62 19.08
CA THR A 2 -0.34 28.37 19.20
C THR A 2 0.13 27.92 17.82
N ALA A 3 1.45 27.87 17.62
CA ALA A 3 2.07 27.45 16.38
C ALA A 3 1.79 25.97 16.09
N GLU A 4 1.18 25.70 14.94
CA GLU A 4 0.99 24.36 14.37
C GLU A 4 2.36 23.68 14.15
N PRO A 5 2.57 22.43 14.58
CA PRO A 5 3.83 21.74 14.35
C PRO A 5 4.07 21.49 12.86
N PRO A 6 5.32 21.64 12.38
CA PRO A 6 5.64 21.56 10.96
C PRO A 6 5.34 20.16 10.43
N ARG A 7 4.59 20.12 9.32
CA ARG A 7 4.28 18.90 8.57
C ARG A 7 5.58 18.15 8.28
N SER A 8 5.77 16.96 8.87
CA SER A 8 6.97 16.15 8.63
C SER A 8 7.08 15.78 7.15
N ARG A 9 7.83 16.58 6.39
CA ARG A 9 8.35 16.20 5.08
C ARG A 9 9.56 15.32 5.34
N SER A 10 9.60 14.15 4.69
CA SER A 10 10.82 13.35 4.61
C SER A 10 11.99 14.24 4.18
N LYS A 11 13.14 14.16 4.87
CA LYS A 11 14.39 14.87 4.50
C LYS A 11 14.82 14.69 3.04
N THR A 12 14.26 13.70 2.34
CA THR A 12 14.55 13.35 0.95
C THR A 12 13.43 13.71 -0.04
N GLY A 13 12.33 14.35 0.39
CA GLY A 13 11.15 14.61 -0.45
C GLY A 13 10.39 13.38 -0.96
N LYS A 14 10.86 12.16 -0.66
CA LYS A 14 10.28 10.89 -1.11
C LYS A 14 9.17 10.45 -0.17
N ARG A 15 7.95 10.34 -0.70
CA ARG A 15 6.78 9.79 0.02
C ARG A 15 7.08 8.39 0.57
N LYS A 16 6.90 8.18 1.88
CA LYS A 16 6.98 6.85 2.50
C LYS A 16 5.94 5.93 1.85
N VAL A 17 6.38 4.74 1.43
CA VAL A 17 5.49 3.70 0.90
C VAL A 17 5.07 2.81 2.06
N ILE A 18 3.76 2.62 2.24
CA ILE A 18 3.17 1.92 3.37
C ILE A 18 2.36 0.74 2.86
N SER A 19 2.71 -0.47 3.29
CA SER A 19 2.04 -1.71 2.91
C SER A 19 0.66 -1.85 3.56
N LEU A 20 -0.22 -2.66 2.95
CA LEU A 20 -1.52 -3.00 3.53
C LEU A 20 -1.35 -3.70 4.88
N ARG A 21 -0.38 -4.62 5.01
CA ARG A 21 -0.06 -5.24 6.30
C ARG A 21 0.24 -4.23 7.40
N PHE A 22 1.00 -3.17 7.09
CA PHE A 22 1.28 -2.12 8.06
C PHE A 22 0.01 -1.35 8.44
N LYS A 23 -0.83 -1.00 7.46
CA LYS A 23 -2.11 -0.32 7.71
C LYS A 23 -3.02 -1.16 8.62
N VAL A 24 -3.12 -2.47 8.37
CA VAL A 24 -3.88 -3.39 9.24
C VAL A 24 -3.38 -3.37 10.68
N LYS A 25 -2.06 -3.39 10.90
CA LYS A 25 -1.49 -3.26 12.26
C LYS A 25 -1.90 -1.97 12.95
N VAL A 26 -1.87 -0.84 12.23
CA VAL A 26 -2.27 0.47 12.76
C VAL A 26 -3.75 0.46 13.14
N ILE A 27 -4.59 -0.13 12.30
CA ILE A 27 -6.03 -0.25 12.57
C ILE A 27 -6.28 -1.14 13.79
N GLN A 28 -5.63 -2.31 13.88
CA GLN A 28 -5.74 -3.21 15.03
C GLN A 28 -5.32 -2.52 16.33
N ALA A 29 -4.24 -1.72 16.30
CA ALA A 29 -3.82 -0.94 17.46
C ALA A 29 -4.83 0.16 17.85
N TYR A 30 -5.50 0.77 16.87
CA TYR A 30 -6.57 1.73 17.14
C TYR A 30 -7.81 1.06 17.76
N GLU A 31 -8.20 -0.12 17.27
CA GLU A 31 -9.35 -0.87 17.82
C GLU A 31 -9.08 -1.41 19.23
N ALA A 32 -7.84 -1.85 19.49
CA ALA A 32 -7.42 -2.32 20.81
C ALA A 32 -7.20 -1.20 21.84
N ALA A 33 -7.08 0.05 21.39
CA ALA A 33 -6.89 1.19 22.29
C ALA A 33 -8.18 1.53 23.04
N LEU A 34 -8.04 1.83 24.34
CA LEU A 34 -9.13 2.24 25.22
C LEU A 34 -8.86 3.61 25.82
N GLY A 35 -9.94 4.33 26.16
CA GLY A 35 -9.88 5.62 26.83
C GLY A 35 -9.10 6.70 26.04
N PRO A 36 -8.26 7.53 26.71
CA PRO A 36 -7.59 8.67 26.07
C PRO A 36 -6.54 8.27 25.02
N ALA A 37 -6.11 7.01 25.02
CA ALA A 37 -5.22 6.47 24.00
C ALA A 37 -5.94 6.17 22.67
N LYS A 38 -7.28 6.08 22.66
CA LYS A 38 -8.10 5.84 21.45
C LYS A 38 -8.28 7.11 20.63
N THR A 39 -7.18 7.76 20.27
CA THR A 39 -7.17 8.95 19.42
C THR A 39 -6.31 8.71 18.19
N PHE A 40 -6.75 9.24 17.04
CA PHE A 40 -5.96 9.16 15.80
C PHE A 40 -4.58 9.79 15.96
N TYR A 41 -4.46 10.81 16.82
CA TYR A 41 -3.19 11.47 17.11
C TYR A 41 -2.24 10.55 17.89
N ALA A 42 -2.70 9.92 18.98
CA ALA A 42 -1.87 9.01 19.78
C ALA A 42 -1.36 7.84 18.94
N ILE A 43 -2.25 7.21 18.17
CA ILE A 43 -1.88 6.12 17.25
C ILE A 43 -0.95 6.62 16.15
N GLY A 44 -1.24 7.77 15.54
CA GLY A 44 -0.38 8.36 14.51
C GLY A 44 1.04 8.60 15.01
N LYS A 45 1.17 9.15 16.22
CA LYS A 45 2.45 9.39 16.88
C LYS A 45 3.20 8.09 17.17
N ALA A 46 2.53 7.06 17.70
CA ALA A 46 3.14 5.76 18.01
C ALA A 46 3.68 5.05 16.77
N PHE A 47 2.97 5.14 15.64
CA PHE A 47 3.36 4.47 14.39
C PHE A 47 4.13 5.36 13.40
N GLY A 48 4.43 6.61 13.76
CA GLY A 48 5.14 7.56 12.89
C GLY A 48 4.39 7.90 11.60
N VAL A 49 3.06 7.95 11.66
CA VAL A 49 2.16 8.24 10.55
C VAL A 49 1.29 9.46 10.85
N GLN A 50 0.80 10.13 9.81
CA GLN A 50 -0.01 11.32 9.99
C GLN A 50 -1.41 10.96 10.50
N THR A 51 -1.96 11.73 11.44
CA THR A 51 -3.31 11.57 12.01
C THR A 51 -4.40 11.36 10.94
N GLY A 52 -4.37 12.18 9.87
CA GLY A 52 -5.32 12.05 8.77
C GLY A 52 -5.20 10.75 7.96
N GLN A 53 -4.02 10.12 7.94
CA GLN A 53 -3.85 8.80 7.32
C GLN A 53 -4.51 7.71 8.19
N VAL A 54 -4.30 7.77 9.51
CA VAL A 54 -4.93 6.83 10.45
C VAL A 54 -6.44 6.91 10.35
N SER A 55 -7.00 8.12 10.40
CA SER A 55 -8.45 8.32 10.27
C SER A 55 -9.00 7.73 8.97
N ARG A 56 -8.33 7.93 7.83
CA ARG A 56 -8.73 7.33 6.55
C ARG A 56 -8.66 5.81 6.57
N TRP A 57 -7.60 5.21 7.12
CA TRP A 57 -7.47 3.76 7.15
C TRP A 57 -8.49 3.08 8.07
N VAL A 58 -8.83 3.71 9.19
CA VAL A 58 -9.88 3.22 10.09
C VAL A 58 -11.24 3.27 9.39
N LYS A 59 -11.55 4.35 8.65
CA LYS A 59 -12.77 4.44 7.83
C LYS A 59 -12.84 3.36 6.75
N ASP A 60 -11.72 3.10 6.07
CA ASP A 60 -11.62 2.11 4.99
C ASP A 60 -11.22 0.70 5.49
N ASN A 61 -11.42 0.40 6.78
CA ASN A 61 -10.88 -0.81 7.41
C ASN A 61 -11.28 -2.10 6.67
N THR A 62 -12.56 -2.27 6.35
CA THR A 62 -13.09 -3.47 5.67
C THR A 62 -12.40 -3.70 4.31
N LEU A 63 -12.17 -2.64 3.56
CA LEU A 63 -11.54 -2.68 2.25
C LEU A 63 -10.03 -2.97 2.36
N ILE A 64 -9.36 -2.36 3.35
CA ILE A 64 -7.93 -2.61 3.61
C ILE A 64 -7.72 -4.05 4.08
N ALA A 65 -8.57 -4.55 4.99
CA ALA A 65 -8.50 -5.91 5.51
C ALA A 65 -8.70 -6.96 4.41
N SER A 66 -9.77 -6.82 3.61
CA SER A 66 -10.07 -7.75 2.51
C SER A 66 -8.99 -7.78 1.42
N ARG A 67 -8.25 -6.69 1.21
CA ARG A 67 -7.12 -6.67 0.27
C ARG A 67 -5.83 -7.18 0.89
N ALA A 68 -5.63 -6.96 2.19
CA ALA A 68 -4.46 -7.47 2.90
C ALA A 68 -4.46 -9.00 3.01
N THR A 69 -5.62 -9.66 3.02
CA THR A 69 -5.70 -11.13 2.98
C THR A 69 -5.20 -11.69 1.65
N VAL A 70 -5.49 -11.02 0.53
CA VAL A 70 -5.05 -11.42 -0.81
C VAL A 70 -3.59 -11.05 -1.05
N ASN A 71 -3.18 -9.82 -0.73
CA ASN A 71 -1.80 -9.37 -0.92
C ASN A 71 -1.36 -8.40 0.20
N PRO A 72 -0.78 -8.92 1.30
CA PRO A 72 -0.38 -8.09 2.43
C PRO A 72 0.78 -7.13 2.09
N SER A 73 1.57 -7.45 1.06
CA SER A 73 2.71 -6.66 0.59
C SER A 73 2.32 -5.54 -0.37
N ALA A 74 1.07 -5.52 -0.86
CA ALA A 74 0.57 -4.43 -1.68
C ALA A 74 0.58 -3.12 -0.90
N CYS A 75 0.75 -2.00 -1.60
CA CYS A 75 0.80 -0.68 -0.97
C CYS A 75 -0.50 0.13 -1.24
N THR A 76 -1.34 -0.34 -2.17
CA THR A 76 -2.64 0.24 -2.56
C THR A 76 -3.78 -0.75 -2.33
N VAL A 77 -4.97 -0.21 -2.10
CA VAL A 77 -6.21 -0.99 -1.94
C VAL A 77 -6.87 -1.29 -3.30
N ASN A 78 -6.52 -0.52 -4.32
CA ASN A 78 -7.04 -0.73 -5.68
C ASN A 78 -6.58 -2.10 -6.21
N PRO A 79 -7.50 -2.95 -6.70
CA PRO A 79 -7.19 -4.26 -7.29
C PRO A 79 -6.25 -4.19 -8.49
N GLY A 80 -6.11 -3.02 -9.10
CA GLY A 80 -5.46 -2.87 -10.39
C GLY A 80 -6.47 -2.97 -11.52
N ARG A 81 -5.97 -3.25 -12.73
CA ARG A 81 -6.78 -3.41 -13.94
C ARG A 81 -7.56 -4.73 -13.87
N ALA A 82 -8.81 -4.71 -14.33
CA ALA A 82 -9.56 -5.94 -14.58
C ALA A 82 -8.91 -6.74 -15.72
N VAL A 83 -8.56 -7.99 -15.42
CA VAL A 83 -7.99 -8.94 -16.37
C VAL A 83 -9.13 -9.67 -17.06
N THR A 84 -9.18 -9.60 -18.40
CA THR A 84 -10.32 -10.14 -19.17
C THR A 84 -10.21 -11.65 -19.36
N LYS A 85 -9.04 -12.15 -19.76
CA LYS A 85 -8.75 -13.58 -19.89
C LYS A 85 -7.42 -13.87 -19.17
N PRO A 86 -7.46 -14.34 -17.92
CA PRO A 86 -6.27 -14.45 -17.09
C PRO A 86 -5.26 -15.45 -17.65
N ASP A 87 -5.72 -16.53 -18.26
CA ASP A 87 -4.84 -17.57 -18.81
C ASP A 87 -4.02 -17.04 -20.00
N VAL A 88 -4.66 -16.27 -20.89
CA VAL A 88 -3.98 -15.62 -22.02
C VAL A 88 -2.99 -14.57 -21.52
N GLU A 89 -3.39 -13.74 -20.54
CA GLU A 89 -2.48 -12.73 -19.98
C GLU A 89 -1.29 -13.34 -19.23
N ALA A 90 -1.48 -14.47 -18.54
CA ALA A 90 -0.41 -15.20 -17.86
C ALA A 90 0.58 -15.80 -18.87
N ALA A 91 0.10 -16.46 -19.91
CA ALA A 91 0.96 -17.02 -20.96
C ALA A 91 1.76 -15.93 -21.70
N VAL A 92 1.13 -14.79 -22.01
CA VAL A 92 1.84 -13.65 -22.63
C VAL A 92 2.86 -13.04 -21.66
N LEU A 93 2.58 -13.03 -20.36
CA LEU A 93 3.52 -12.56 -19.35
C LEU A 93 4.73 -13.48 -19.19
N ASP A 94 4.55 -14.79 -19.28
CA ASP A 94 5.65 -15.75 -19.28
C ASP A 94 6.50 -15.60 -20.55
N TYR A 95 5.88 -15.48 -21.72
CA TYR A 95 6.58 -15.19 -22.98
C TYR A 95 7.32 -13.85 -22.93
N PHE A 96 6.74 -12.83 -22.31
CA PHE A 96 7.41 -11.56 -22.09
C PHE A 96 8.66 -11.71 -21.21
N GLN A 97 8.59 -12.50 -20.14
CA GLN A 97 9.74 -12.76 -19.25
C GLN A 97 10.86 -13.51 -19.99
N THR A 98 10.55 -14.53 -20.79
CA THR A 98 11.57 -15.23 -21.57
C THR A 98 12.29 -14.30 -22.53
N LEU A 99 11.56 -13.41 -23.22
CA LEU A 99 12.17 -12.43 -24.11
C LEU A 99 13.04 -11.41 -23.35
N GLN A 100 12.70 -11.07 -22.10
CA GLN A 100 13.53 -10.21 -21.27
C GLN A 100 14.82 -10.90 -20.81
N ASP A 101 14.72 -12.17 -20.42
CA ASP A 101 15.87 -12.96 -19.98
C ASP A 101 16.86 -13.20 -21.12
N ASP A 102 16.37 -13.32 -22.34
CA ASP A 102 17.17 -13.45 -23.57
C ASP A 102 17.67 -12.10 -24.14
N ASP A 103 17.43 -10.98 -23.45
CA ASP A 103 17.76 -9.60 -23.87
C ASP A 103 17.22 -9.23 -25.27
N ILE A 104 16.06 -9.79 -25.64
CA ILE A 104 15.42 -9.54 -26.92
C ILE A 104 14.59 -8.25 -26.84
N VAL A 105 14.71 -7.39 -27.85
CA VAL A 105 13.89 -6.17 -27.95
C VAL A 105 12.41 -6.55 -28.15
N ILE A 106 11.61 -6.30 -27.13
CA ILE A 106 10.18 -6.66 -27.12
C ILE A 106 9.36 -5.60 -27.85
N SER A 107 8.85 -5.95 -29.03
CA SER A 107 7.88 -5.12 -29.74
C SER A 107 6.45 -5.38 -29.26
N THR A 108 5.60 -4.35 -29.32
CA THR A 108 4.17 -4.49 -29.04
C THR A 108 3.52 -5.54 -29.95
N TYR A 109 3.94 -5.60 -31.21
CA TYR A 109 3.38 -6.52 -32.21
C TYR A 109 3.61 -7.98 -31.85
N MET A 110 4.81 -8.34 -31.36
CA MET A 110 5.12 -9.71 -30.93
C MET A 110 4.17 -10.21 -29.84
N LEU A 111 3.88 -9.37 -28.85
CA LEU A 111 2.96 -9.71 -27.76
C LEU A 111 1.51 -9.84 -28.26
N ILE A 112 1.11 -9.03 -29.24
CA ILE A 112 -0.23 -9.12 -29.85
C ILE A 112 -0.36 -10.42 -30.66
N VAL A 113 0.63 -10.74 -31.49
CA VAL A 113 0.64 -11.97 -32.29
C VAL A 113 0.57 -13.20 -31.39
N TYR A 114 1.36 -13.22 -30.32
CA TYR A 114 1.35 -14.34 -29.36
C TYR A 114 0.02 -14.44 -28.59
N ALA A 115 -0.59 -13.31 -28.19
CA ALA A 115 -1.89 -13.33 -27.55
C ALA A 115 -3.00 -13.87 -28.49
N LEU A 116 -2.97 -13.46 -29.77
CA LEU A 116 -3.92 -13.90 -30.79
C LEU A 116 -3.71 -15.35 -31.25
N SER A 117 -2.49 -15.89 -31.14
CA SER A 117 -2.23 -17.30 -31.42
C SER A 117 -2.79 -18.23 -30.34
N ILE A 118 -2.91 -17.75 -29.10
CA ILE A 118 -3.60 -18.46 -28.02
C ILE A 118 -5.12 -18.33 -28.16
N ASP A 119 -5.60 -17.11 -28.40
CA ASP A 119 -7.02 -16.82 -28.54
C ASP A 119 -7.27 -15.74 -29.59
N PRO A 120 -7.77 -16.12 -30.78
CA PRO A 120 -8.07 -15.17 -31.86
C PRO A 120 -9.12 -14.12 -31.49
N SER A 121 -9.97 -14.40 -30.51
CA SER A 121 -11.03 -13.49 -30.03
C SER A 121 -10.57 -12.57 -28.90
N PHE A 122 -9.29 -12.62 -28.50
CA PHE A 122 -8.76 -11.83 -27.40
C PHE A 122 -8.94 -10.33 -27.66
N HIS A 123 -9.54 -9.61 -26.70
CA HIS A 123 -9.97 -8.21 -26.87
C HIS A 123 -10.78 -7.93 -28.15
N GLY A 124 -11.54 -8.92 -28.64
CA GLY A 124 -12.36 -8.82 -29.84
C GLY A 124 -11.55 -8.80 -31.14
N GLY A 125 -10.25 -9.16 -31.10
CA GLY A 125 -9.35 -9.10 -32.27
C GLY A 125 -9.03 -7.67 -32.73
N GLU A 126 -9.51 -6.64 -32.00
CA GLU A 126 -9.35 -5.25 -32.39
C GLU A 126 -7.91 -4.77 -32.09
N SER A 127 -7.15 -4.45 -33.14
CA SER A 127 -5.76 -3.97 -33.03
C SER A 127 -5.60 -2.76 -32.10
N GLY A 128 -6.59 -1.85 -32.08
CA GLY A 128 -6.61 -0.70 -31.17
C GLY A 128 -6.77 -1.10 -29.70
N ALA A 129 -7.67 -2.05 -29.39
CA ALA A 129 -7.84 -2.58 -28.04
C ALA A 129 -6.59 -3.35 -27.58
N LEU A 130 -6.01 -4.18 -28.44
CA LEU A 130 -4.80 -4.96 -28.17
C LEU A 130 -3.57 -4.06 -27.93
N THR A 131 -3.37 -3.03 -28.75
CA THR A 131 -2.27 -2.07 -28.57
C THR A 131 -2.42 -1.29 -27.25
N ARG A 132 -3.65 -0.83 -26.93
CA ARG A 132 -3.94 -0.17 -25.64
C ARG A 132 -3.73 -1.11 -24.46
N TRP A 133 -4.06 -2.39 -24.63
CA TRP A 133 -3.80 -3.42 -23.63
C TRP A 133 -2.30 -3.61 -23.39
N VAL A 134 -1.50 -3.88 -24.42
CA VAL A 134 -0.05 -4.08 -24.27
C VAL A 134 0.62 -2.86 -23.64
N THR A 135 0.27 -1.67 -24.10
CA THR A 135 0.85 -0.42 -23.58
C THR A 135 0.49 -0.16 -22.12
N LYS A 136 -0.65 -0.64 -21.62
CA LYS A 136 -1.03 -0.55 -20.20
C LYS A 136 -0.44 -1.67 -19.36
N SER A 137 -0.32 -2.88 -19.91
CA SER A 137 0.08 -4.08 -19.18
C SER A 137 1.61 -4.23 -19.06
N PHE A 138 2.35 -3.96 -20.13
CA PHE A 138 3.79 -4.28 -20.22
C PHE A 138 4.69 -3.06 -20.34
N ARG A 139 4.16 -1.89 -20.69
CA ARG A 139 4.98 -0.67 -20.78
C ARG A 139 5.16 -0.07 -19.39
N PRO A 140 6.39 0.29 -18.99
CA PRO A 140 6.60 1.01 -17.74
C PRO A 140 5.81 2.33 -17.80
N PRO A 141 5.10 2.71 -16.72
CA PRO A 141 4.29 3.91 -16.72
C PRO A 141 5.17 5.12 -17.05
N ARG A 142 4.91 5.75 -18.20
CA ARG A 142 5.49 7.05 -18.57
C ARG A 142 4.90 8.12 -17.65
N ARG A 143 5.45 8.22 -16.44
CA ARG A 143 5.52 9.37 -15.50
C ARG A 143 5.72 8.82 -14.08
N HIS A 144 6.95 8.99 -13.61
CA HIS A 144 7.45 8.79 -12.25
C HIS A 144 7.61 7.34 -11.76
N HIS A 145 8.86 6.87 -11.79
CA HIS A 145 9.47 5.82 -10.95
C HIS A 145 8.52 4.87 -10.20
N ALA A 146 8.47 3.62 -10.68
CA ALA A 146 8.09 2.42 -9.95
C ALA A 146 6.67 2.40 -9.35
N ARG A 147 5.73 1.76 -10.07
CA ARG A 147 4.41 1.36 -9.54
C ARG A 147 4.14 -0.14 -9.52
N LEU A 148 5.16 -0.98 -9.72
CA LEU A 148 5.19 -2.31 -9.12
C LEU A 148 6.08 -2.27 -7.87
N ARG A 149 5.69 -1.43 -6.89
CA ARG A 149 6.36 -1.50 -5.58
C ARG A 149 5.74 -2.66 -4.82
N ARG A 150 6.33 -3.85 -4.97
CA ARG A 150 6.39 -4.79 -3.84
C ARG A 150 6.95 -3.95 -2.70
N CYS A 151 6.24 -3.84 -1.57
CA CYS A 151 6.74 -3.13 -0.40
C CYS A 151 7.91 -3.94 0.24
N ASN A 152 8.95 -4.30 -0.53
CA ASN A 152 10.24 -4.78 -0.05
C ASN A 152 11.09 -3.57 0.36
N GLY A 153 10.59 -2.80 1.33
CA GLY A 153 11.45 -1.99 2.17
C GLY A 153 11.99 -2.94 3.24
N LYS A 154 13.32 -3.07 3.31
CA LYS A 154 14.05 -3.80 4.36
C LYS A 154 13.25 -3.76 5.67
N VAL A 155 12.89 -4.94 6.17
CA VAL A 155 12.43 -5.10 7.55
C VAL A 155 13.63 -4.70 8.40
N VAL A 156 13.74 -3.41 8.72
CA VAL A 156 14.46 -3.00 9.92
C VAL A 156 13.58 -3.53 11.03
N ALA A 157 14.00 -4.67 11.57
CA ALA A 157 13.48 -5.19 12.81
C ALA A 157 13.68 -4.10 13.86
N LEU A 158 12.66 -3.27 14.09
CA LEU A 158 12.57 -2.47 15.30
C LEU A 158 12.18 -3.45 16.40
N ARG A 159 13.17 -4.24 16.82
CA ARG A 159 13.17 -4.94 18.09
C ARG A 159 13.68 -3.91 19.09
N GLU A 160 12.79 -3.00 19.50
CA GLU A 160 12.99 -2.22 20.71
C GLU A 160 11.81 -2.54 21.63
N ARG A 161 12.12 -3.37 22.64
CA ARG A 161 11.37 -3.46 23.89
C ARG A 161 11.16 -2.05 24.42
N PHE A 162 9.96 -1.73 24.91
CA PHE A 162 9.76 -0.81 26.03
C PHE A 162 8.33 -1.06 26.53
N GLU A 163 8.20 -2.04 27.43
CA GLU A 163 7.87 -1.90 28.86
C GLU A 163 6.40 -1.46 29.09
N PRO A 164 5.61 -2.25 29.85
CA PRO A 164 4.21 -1.95 30.11
C PRO A 164 4.09 -0.65 30.92
N PHE A 165 3.15 0.21 30.54
CA PHE A 165 2.79 1.40 31.32
C PHE A 165 2.25 0.94 32.67
N ASP A 166 3.09 1.02 33.71
CA ASP A 166 2.71 0.89 35.10
C ASP A 166 1.75 2.02 35.49
N HIS A 167 0.59 1.64 36.02
CA HIS A 167 -0.39 2.56 36.60
C HIS A 167 0.11 3.04 37.97
N HIS A 168 1.01 4.03 38.00
CA HIS A 168 1.21 4.82 39.21
C HIS A 168 0.14 5.91 39.33
N ARG A 169 -0.96 5.46 39.93
CA ARG A 169 -1.98 6.18 40.70
C ARG A 169 -1.49 7.52 41.26
N GLN A 170 -1.98 8.62 40.70
CA GLN A 170 -2.06 9.91 41.37
C GLN A 170 -3.00 9.78 42.59
N LYS A 171 -2.45 9.91 43.81
CA LYS A 171 -3.15 10.41 45.01
C LYS A 171 -2.31 11.61 45.47
N GLY A 172 -2.81 12.76 45.85
CA GLY A 172 -4.15 13.32 45.88
C GLY A 172 -3.97 14.84 46.01
N CYS A 173 -4.96 15.55 45.51
CA CYS A 173 -5.07 17.00 45.55
C CYS A 173 -5.48 17.44 46.97
N PRO A 174 -4.83 18.42 47.61
CA PRO A 174 -5.37 19.07 48.80
C PRO A 174 -6.09 20.36 48.38
N TYR A 175 -7.39 20.25 48.13
CA TYR A 175 -8.27 21.41 48.17
C TYR A 175 -8.51 21.82 49.64
N CYS A 176 -8.45 23.12 49.89
CA CYS A 176 -9.47 23.90 50.60
C CYS A 176 -9.78 23.64 52.09
N VAL A 177 -9.47 24.70 52.87
CA VAL A 177 -10.32 25.44 53.85
C VAL A 177 -10.83 24.75 55.13
N GLY A 178 -10.44 25.32 56.27
CA GLY A 178 -11.40 25.72 57.32
C GLY A 178 -11.18 25.16 58.73
N ALA A 179 -10.58 25.96 59.61
CA ALA A 179 -11.06 26.34 60.96
C ALA A 179 -9.97 27.14 61.68
#